data_AF-A0A7W0QEL6-F1
#
_entry.id   AF-A0A7W0QEL6-F1
#
_cell.length_a   1.000
_cell.length_b   1.000
_cell.length_c   1.000
_cell.angle_alpha   90.00
_cell.angle_beta   90.00
_cell.angle_gamma   90.00
#
_symmetry.space_group_name_H-M   'P 1'
#
loop_
_entity.id
_entity.type
_entity.pdbx_description
1 polymer ?
#
loop_
_entity_poly.entity_id
_entity_poly.type
_entity_poly.pdbx_seq_one_letter_code
_entity_poly.pdbx_strand_id
1 'polypeptide(L)'
;MRCVQIALAVVAACKPGGVSKVDELCSKASAMYAKCEREPGMHPQEWELVIDRWRGLCRAVITGETSQLLPDGLGIYNEMADDVKAALRTQAECTAQTTTCADYQACDR
;
A
#
# COMPACT_ATOMS: atom_id res chain seq x y z
N MET A 1 -52.59 -22.24 9.04
CA MET A 1 -51.91 -20.99 9.42
C MET A 1 -50.40 -21.21 9.37
N ARG A 2 -49.72 -20.32 8.63
CA ARG A 2 -48.26 -20.06 8.63
C ARG A 2 -47.34 -21.13 8.04
N CYS A 3 -47.17 -21.04 6.71
CA CYS A 3 -45.83 -20.93 6.14
C CYS A 3 -45.11 -19.77 6.83
N VAL A 4 -43.91 -19.97 7.37
CA VAL A 4 -42.82 -19.01 7.18
C VAL A 4 -41.50 -19.79 7.20
N GLN A 5 -40.94 -19.98 6.02
CA GLN A 5 -39.53 -20.22 5.80
C GLN A 5 -38.77 -18.94 6.16
N ILE A 6 -37.93 -18.97 7.19
CA ILE A 6 -36.88 -17.96 7.42
C ILE A 6 -35.57 -18.74 7.45
N ALA A 7 -35.07 -19.10 6.27
CA ALA A 7 -33.98 -18.38 5.61
C ALA A 7 -32.66 -18.49 6.40
N LEU A 8 -32.04 -19.67 6.28
CA LEU A 8 -30.58 -19.81 6.13
C LEU A 8 -30.14 -18.90 4.97
N ALA A 9 -29.90 -17.61 5.22
CA ALA A 9 -29.50 -16.68 4.17
C ALA A 9 -28.66 -15.49 4.67
N VAL A 10 -27.82 -15.70 5.70
CA VAL A 10 -26.83 -14.70 6.13
C VAL A 10 -25.46 -15.35 6.32
N VAL A 11 -24.97 -16.04 5.29
CA VAL A 11 -23.54 -16.45 5.23
C VAL A 11 -22.90 -16.03 3.90
N ALA A 12 -23.64 -15.35 3.01
CA ALA A 12 -23.20 -15.03 1.66
C ALA A 12 -22.68 -13.58 1.46
N ALA A 13 -22.37 -12.85 2.54
CA ALA A 13 -21.83 -11.48 2.44
C ALA A 13 -20.43 -11.30 3.03
N CYS A 14 -19.81 -12.34 3.58
CA CYS A 14 -18.36 -12.36 3.75
C CYS A 14 -17.71 -12.68 2.41
N LYS A 15 -17.92 -11.82 1.40
CA LYS A 15 -17.02 -11.79 0.25
C LYS A 15 -15.68 -11.37 0.87
N PRO A 16 -14.61 -12.18 0.85
CA PRO A 16 -13.30 -11.66 1.19
C PRO A 16 -13.13 -10.47 0.25
N GLY A 17 -13.18 -9.26 0.81
CA GLY A 17 -13.09 -8.03 0.03
C GLY A 17 -11.85 -8.19 -0.80
N GLY A 18 -12.01 -8.34 -2.11
CA GLY A 18 -10.88 -8.59 -2.99
C GLY A 18 -9.88 -7.49 -2.71
N VAL A 19 -8.64 -7.88 -2.38
CA VAL A 19 -7.54 -6.94 -2.19
C VAL A 19 -7.57 -5.99 -3.38
N SER A 20 -7.68 -4.68 -3.13
CA SER A 20 -7.82 -3.75 -4.25
C SER A 20 -6.57 -3.84 -5.12
N LYS A 21 -6.67 -3.54 -6.42
CA LYS A 21 -5.49 -3.54 -7.32
C LYS A 21 -4.38 -2.61 -6.79
N VAL A 22 -4.76 -1.55 -6.08
CA VAL A 22 -3.82 -0.62 -5.45
C VAL A 22 -3.14 -1.28 -4.25
N ASP A 23 -3.88 -2.02 -3.42
CA ASP A 23 -3.28 -2.74 -2.29
C ASP A 23 -2.29 -3.81 -2.78
N GLU A 24 -2.62 -4.53 -3.86
CA GLU A 24 -1.71 -5.49 -4.48
C GLU A 24 -0.45 -4.81 -5.00
N LEU A 25 -0.62 -3.69 -5.73
CA LEU A 25 0.49 -2.91 -6.28
C LEU A 25 1.41 -2.38 -5.16
N CYS A 26 0.85 -1.68 -4.17
CA CYS A 26 1.63 -1.12 -3.08
C CYS A 26 2.25 -2.20 -2.19
N SER A 27 1.59 -3.36 -2.02
CA SER A 27 2.18 -4.51 -1.33
C SER A 27 3.40 -5.04 -2.08
N LYS A 28 3.28 -5.30 -3.39
CA LYS A 28 4.42 -5.72 -4.23
C LYS A 28 5.56 -4.72 -4.20
N ALA A 29 5.24 -3.44 -4.35
CA ALA A 29 6.26 -2.40 -4.35
C ALA A 29 6.98 -2.29 -2.99
N SER A 30 6.22 -2.32 -1.88
CA SER A 30 6.77 -2.27 -0.53
C SER A 30 7.63 -3.50 -0.18
N ALA A 31 7.28 -4.68 -0.69
CA ALA A 31 8.07 -5.89 -0.50
C ALA A 31 9.41 -5.81 -1.25
N MET A 32 9.42 -5.15 -2.40
CA MET A 32 10.62 -4.94 -3.19
C MET A 32 11.52 -3.87 -2.56
N TYR A 33 10.93 -2.78 -2.07
CA TYR A 33 11.60 -1.81 -1.19
C TYR A 33 12.24 -2.50 0.02
N ALA A 34 11.47 -3.27 0.79
CA ALA A 34 11.96 -3.99 1.96
C ALA A 34 13.10 -4.99 1.66
N LYS A 35 13.15 -5.54 0.45
CA LYS A 35 14.16 -6.50 0.01
C LYS A 35 15.46 -5.81 -0.40
N CYS A 36 15.39 -4.67 -1.07
CA CYS A 36 16.56 -3.99 -1.64
C CYS A 36 17.11 -2.88 -0.76
N GLU A 37 16.23 -2.22 -0.01
CA GLU A 37 16.59 -1.21 0.95
C GLU A 37 16.75 -1.82 2.32
N ARG A 38 17.74 -1.32 3.07
CA ARG A 38 17.95 -1.62 4.47
C ARG A 38 18.55 -0.40 5.12
N GLU A 39 18.05 -0.04 6.29
CA GLU A 39 18.68 0.98 7.13
C GLU A 39 19.60 0.30 8.16
N PRO A 40 20.94 0.41 8.02
CA PRO A 40 21.87 -0.22 8.95
C PRO A 40 21.67 0.33 10.37
N GLY A 41 21.53 -0.57 11.34
CA GLY A 41 21.37 -0.19 12.75
C GLY A 41 19.92 0.03 13.20
N MET A 42 18.95 -0.08 12.30
CA MET A 42 17.53 -0.05 12.65
C MET A 42 17.05 -1.40 13.19
N HIS A 43 16.21 -1.39 14.22
CA HIS A 43 15.62 -2.61 14.76
C HIS A 43 14.58 -3.19 13.78
N PRO A 44 14.41 -4.52 13.66
CA PRO A 44 13.49 -5.11 12.67
C PRO A 44 12.05 -4.57 12.73
N GLN A 45 11.50 -4.38 13.94
CA GLN A 45 10.16 -3.84 14.14
C GLN A 45 10.04 -2.38 13.67
N GLU A 46 11.10 -1.58 13.83
CA GLU A 46 11.11 -0.20 13.32
C GLU A 46 11.12 -0.19 11.80
N TRP A 47 11.87 -1.10 11.18
CA TRP A 47 11.89 -1.27 9.74
C TRP A 47 10.53 -1.72 9.18
N GLU A 48 9.85 -2.64 9.85
CA GLU A 48 8.48 -3.03 9.50
C GLU A 48 7.51 -1.84 9.54
N LEU A 49 7.63 -0.96 10.55
CA LEU A 49 6.83 0.26 10.61
C LEU A 49 7.14 1.24 9.47
N VAL A 50 8.40 1.34 9.04
CA VAL A 50 8.78 2.16 7.88
C VAL A 50 8.12 1.61 6.61
N ILE A 51 8.17 0.30 6.40
CA ILE A 51 7.54 -0.37 5.24
C ILE A 51 6.02 -0.15 5.26
N ASP A 52 5.38 -0.26 6.43
CA ASP A 52 3.95 -0.04 6.60
C ASP A 52 3.52 1.39 6.29
N ARG A 53 4.29 2.36 6.79
CA ARG A 53 4.06 3.79 6.48
C ARG A 53 4.24 4.07 5.00
N TRP A 54 5.29 3.54 4.38
CA TRP A 54 5.54 3.68 2.95
C TRP A 54 4.37 3.10 2.13
N ARG A 55 3.88 1.92 2.51
CA ARG A 55 2.70 1.29 1.88
C ARG A 55 1.44 2.12 2.04
N GLY A 56 1.23 2.73 3.22
CA GLY A 56 0.12 3.66 3.46
C GLY A 56 0.20 4.90 2.56
N LEU A 57 1.39 5.49 2.42
CA LEU A 57 1.66 6.63 1.55
C LEU A 57 1.44 6.28 0.07
N CYS A 58 1.94 5.12 -0.39
CA CYS A 58 1.70 4.60 -1.74
C CYS A 58 0.20 4.55 -2.08
N ARG A 59 -0.63 4.04 -1.16
CA ARG A 59 -2.08 4.01 -1.36
C ARG A 59 -2.64 5.43 -1.46
N ALA A 60 -2.22 6.34 -0.58
CA ALA A 60 -2.70 7.72 -0.57
C ALA A 60 -2.36 8.50 -1.85
N VAL A 61 -1.14 8.34 -2.39
CA VAL A 61 -0.76 9.03 -3.64
C VAL A 61 -1.50 8.48 -4.86
N ILE A 62 -1.96 7.23 -4.82
CA ILE A 62 -2.69 6.60 -5.93
C ILE A 62 -4.21 6.86 -5.84
N THR A 63 -4.80 6.76 -4.66
CA THR A 63 -6.27 6.84 -4.49
C THR A 63 -6.77 8.19 -3.98
N GLY A 64 -5.90 9.00 -3.39
CA GLY A 64 -6.30 10.19 -2.63
C GLY A 64 -6.90 9.89 -1.24
N GLU A 65 -7.06 8.60 -0.87
CA GLU A 65 -7.53 8.22 0.45
C GLU A 65 -6.39 8.36 1.47
N THR A 66 -6.62 9.11 2.53
CA THR A 66 -5.60 9.41 3.56
C THR A 66 -5.95 8.87 4.95
N SER A 67 -7.06 8.13 5.09
CA SER A 67 -7.58 7.61 6.36
C SER A 67 -6.58 6.69 7.09
N GLN A 68 -5.69 6.06 6.34
CA GLN A 68 -4.64 5.16 6.80
C GLN A 68 -3.35 5.86 7.22
N LEU A 69 -3.20 7.16 6.92
CA LEU A 69 -1.99 7.90 7.25
C LEU A 69 -2.02 8.31 8.72
N LEU A 70 -0.89 8.10 9.41
CA LEU A 70 -0.65 8.71 10.71
C LEU A 70 -0.54 10.25 10.56
N PRO A 71 -0.72 11.03 11.65
CA PRO A 71 -0.72 12.49 11.56
C PRO A 71 0.53 13.10 10.90
N ASP A 72 1.71 12.51 11.15
CA ASP A 72 2.96 12.89 10.49
C ASP A 72 2.93 12.59 8.98
N GLY A 73 2.49 11.38 8.60
CA GLY A 73 2.32 11.00 7.19
C GLY A 73 1.27 11.84 6.45
N LEU A 74 0.19 12.22 7.12
CA LEU A 74 -0.83 13.10 6.57
C LEU A 74 -0.30 14.52 6.35
N GLY A 75 0.50 15.04 7.29
CA GLY A 75 1.19 16.33 7.14
C GLY A 75 2.09 16.34 5.91
N ILE A 76 2.96 15.33 5.80
CA ILE A 76 3.85 15.16 4.63
C ILE A 76 3.04 15.08 3.33
N TYR A 77 1.97 14.29 3.29
CA TYR A 77 1.14 14.15 2.09
C TYR A 77 0.49 15.47 1.67
N ASN A 78 0.02 16.28 2.63
CA ASN A 78 -0.65 17.55 2.35
C ASN A 78 0.32 18.63 1.88
N GLU A 79 1.56 18.62 2.35
CA GLU A 79 2.61 19.55 1.94
C GLU A 79 3.27 19.16 0.61
N MET A 80 3.12 17.89 0.21
CA MET A 80 3.69 17.36 -1.01
C MET A 80 3.00 17.93 -2.25
N ALA A 81 3.80 18.49 -3.16
CA ALA A 81 3.34 18.98 -4.46
C ALA A 81 2.82 17.83 -5.35
N ASP A 82 1.92 18.16 -6.27
CA ASP A 82 1.23 17.16 -7.10
C ASP A 82 2.19 16.41 -8.03
N ASP A 83 3.27 17.05 -8.50
CA ASP A 83 4.32 16.43 -9.30
C ASP A 83 5.11 15.39 -8.50
N VAL A 84 5.38 15.65 -7.22
CA VAL A 84 6.01 14.68 -6.32
C VAL A 84 5.07 13.48 -6.07
N LYS A 85 3.77 13.73 -5.85
CA LYS A 85 2.78 12.64 -5.73
C LYS A 85 2.71 11.78 -6.99
N ALA A 86 2.74 12.42 -8.17
CA ALA A 86 2.76 11.74 -9.45
C ALA A 86 4.04 10.89 -9.62
N ALA A 87 5.21 11.43 -9.26
CA ALA A 87 6.48 10.70 -9.32
C ALA A 87 6.48 9.47 -8.40
N LEU A 88 6.00 9.60 -7.16
CA LEU A 88 5.88 8.48 -6.23
C LEU A 88 4.94 7.39 -6.75
N ARG A 89 3.83 7.78 -7.40
CA ARG A 89 2.94 6.83 -8.06
C ARG A 89 3.67 6.07 -9.17
N THR A 90 4.38 6.77 -10.07
CA THR A 90 5.13 6.13 -11.15
C THR A 90 6.22 5.20 -10.61
N GLN A 91 6.93 5.61 -9.56
CA GLN A 91 7.92 4.77 -8.89
C GLN A 91 7.30 3.49 -8.31
N ALA A 92 6.13 3.59 -7.66
CA ALA A 92 5.42 2.43 -7.12
C ALA A 92 4.95 1.47 -8.24
N GLU A 93 4.40 2.01 -9.33
CA GLU A 93 3.97 1.25 -10.51
C GLU A 93 5.15 0.51 -11.18
N CYS A 94 6.32 1.14 -11.28
CA CYS A 94 7.55 0.52 -11.76
C CYS A 94 8.03 -0.57 -10.79
N THR A 95 8.20 -0.22 -9.51
CA THR A 95 8.77 -1.09 -8.48
C THR A 95 7.96 -2.38 -8.32
N ALA A 96 6.63 -2.31 -8.39
CA ALA A 96 5.73 -3.47 -8.29
C ALA A 96 5.91 -4.52 -9.40
N GLN A 97 6.57 -4.16 -10.51
CA GLN A 97 6.82 -5.05 -11.64
C GLN A 97 8.24 -5.64 -11.62
N THR A 98 9.12 -5.15 -10.74
CA THR A 98 10.51 -5.59 -10.67
C THR A 98 10.64 -6.90 -9.89
N THR A 99 11.72 -7.65 -10.18
CA THR A 99 12.03 -8.91 -9.47
C THR A 99 13.43 -8.92 -8.86
N THR A 100 14.31 -8.03 -9.34
CA THR A 100 15.69 -7.88 -8.89
C THR A 100 15.93 -6.49 -8.30
N CYS A 101 16.96 -6.36 -7.46
CA CYS A 101 17.33 -5.06 -6.92
C CYS A 101 17.95 -4.13 -7.96
N ALA A 102 18.55 -4.67 -9.02
CA ALA A 102 19.04 -3.86 -10.13
C ALA A 102 17.89 -3.18 -10.88
N ASP A 103 16.81 -3.92 -11.16
CA ASP A 103 15.62 -3.36 -11.82
C ASP A 103 14.90 -2.35 -10.92
N TYR A 104 14.80 -2.66 -9.62
CA TYR A 104 14.25 -1.73 -8.63
C TYR A 104 15.01 -0.40 -8.61
N GLN A 105 16.35 -0.42 -8.57
CA GLN A 105 17.17 0.80 -8.61
C GLN A 105 17.02 1.60 -9.91
N ALA A 106 16.57 0.96 -10.99
CA ALA A 106 16.26 1.66 -12.23
C ALA A 106 14.92 2.41 -12.19
N CYS A 107 14.02 2.07 -11.25
CA CYS A 107 12.76 2.79 -11.03
C CYS A 107 12.94 4.14 -10.29
N ASP A 108 14.12 4.37 -9.72
CA ASP A 108 14.46 5.59 -8.95
C ASP A 108 15.10 6.70 -9.81
N ARG A 109 15.13 6.50 -11.14
CA ARG A 109 15.73 7.40 -12.14
C ARG A 109 14.68 7.99 -13.06
#